data_AF-A0A1Q5MHS7-F1
#
_entry.id   AF-A0A1Q5MHS7-F1
#
_cell.length_a   1.000
_cell.length_b   1.000
_cell.length_c   1.000
_cell.angle_alpha   90.00
_cell.angle_beta   90.00
_cell.angle_gamma   90.00
#
_symmetry.space_group_name_H-M   'P 1'
#
loop_
_entity.id
_entity.type
_entity.pdbx_description
1 polymer ?
#
loop_
_entity_poly.entity_id
_entity_poly.type
_entity_poly.pdbx_seq_one_letter_code
_entity_poly.pdbx_strand_id
1 'polypeptide(L)'
;MAIRAPRRSLRGISAVVALLAIGAVGCSDVSDAVDSAKDGAKKVARQRSVFSLDTGDCYNPNGKAEGEAFSVEIVPCDEAHEGQVVGEFAIQKKGTEYPGDDEISAIADERCPVEAQKYAPDTWALPKGAALFYYTPTKESWATGDRSVSCTYTAEGGKLNGSLDTAKSLEPEQTTYLTGSNAVYNALWANQSEKDTIEDDLAGYKAQAKAVAAALDTHLKGLDGIEGTEVGKLRTTLTKAAGNWEKAANAADADAFYVAYDPAFTDIDPNKSVAARKELGLATTVPADDAEIWAG
;
A
#
# COMPACT_ATOMS: atom_id res chain seq x y z
N MET A 1 -4.86 -42.84 -22.90
CA MET A 1 -3.61 -43.33 -23.50
C MET A 1 -2.47 -42.86 -22.61
N ALA A 2 -2.07 -43.70 -21.65
CA ALA A 2 -1.17 -43.35 -20.56
C ALA A 2 0.26 -43.73 -20.94
N ILE A 3 1.16 -42.75 -21.02
CA ILE A 3 2.58 -42.98 -21.24
C ILE A 3 3.28 -42.93 -19.88
N ARG A 4 3.59 -44.13 -19.36
CA ARG A 4 4.43 -44.34 -18.17
C ARG A 4 5.87 -43.91 -18.49
N ALA A 5 6.36 -42.88 -17.80
CA ALA A 5 7.79 -42.59 -17.74
C ALA A 5 8.51 -43.61 -16.83
N PRO A 6 9.72 -44.08 -17.18
CA PRO A 6 10.44 -45.08 -16.39
C PRO A 6 11.09 -44.45 -15.15
N ARG A 7 10.89 -45.09 -13.99
CA ARG A 7 11.64 -44.82 -12.75
C ARG A 7 13.11 -45.18 -12.97
N ARG A 8 14.00 -44.18 -13.02
CA ARG A 8 15.45 -44.40 -12.90
C ARG A 8 15.86 -44.28 -11.43
N SER A 9 16.52 -45.34 -10.98
CA SER A 9 17.06 -45.58 -9.65
C SER A 9 18.05 -44.49 -9.22
N LEU A 10 17.89 -44.03 -7.96
CA LEU A 10 18.92 -43.36 -7.17
C LEU A 10 20.13 -44.29 -7.02
N ARG A 11 21.19 -44.04 -7.78
CA ARG A 11 22.55 -44.51 -7.49
C ARG A 11 23.55 -43.44 -7.93
N GLY A 12 24.15 -42.80 -6.92
CA GLY A 12 25.47 -42.15 -6.93
C GLY A 12 25.83 -41.30 -8.14
N ILE A 13 25.59 -39.98 -8.05
CA ILE A 13 26.44 -39.03 -8.77
C ILE A 13 27.56 -38.68 -7.79
N SER A 14 28.72 -39.27 -8.03
CA SER A 14 29.98 -38.93 -7.39
C SER A 14 30.21 -37.42 -7.47
N ALA A 15 30.40 -36.79 -6.32
CA ALA A 15 30.97 -35.45 -6.24
C ALA A 15 32.39 -35.52 -6.84
N VAL A 16 32.54 -35.06 -8.08
CA VAL A 16 33.87 -34.80 -8.66
C VAL A 16 34.32 -33.47 -8.05
N VAL A 17 35.01 -33.56 -6.91
CA VAL A 17 35.79 -32.43 -6.39
C VAL A 17 37.04 -32.34 -7.24
N ALA A 18 37.02 -31.44 -8.23
CA ALA A 18 38.22 -31.07 -8.97
C ALA A 18 39.12 -30.25 -8.04
N LEU A 19 40.12 -30.89 -7.45
CA LEU A 19 41.24 -30.20 -6.80
C LEU A 19 42.07 -29.52 -7.90
N LEU A 20 41.80 -28.23 -8.12
CA LEU A 20 42.65 -27.37 -8.94
C LEU A 20 43.99 -27.17 -8.24
N ALA A 21 45.07 -27.56 -8.92
CA ALA A 21 46.43 -27.28 -8.51
C ALA A 21 46.66 -25.75 -8.52
N ILE A 22 46.87 -25.18 -7.33
CA ILE A 22 47.23 -23.77 -7.17
C ILE A 22 48.69 -23.60 -7.61
N GLY A 23 48.88 -23.25 -8.89
CA GLY A 23 50.04 -22.51 -9.32
C GLY A 23 49.89 -21.06 -8.88
N ALA A 24 50.95 -20.46 -8.33
CA ALA A 24 51.02 -19.14 -7.72
C ALA A 24 50.19 -18.05 -8.44
N VAL A 25 48.95 -17.86 -8.01
CA VAL A 25 48.09 -16.70 -8.27
C VAL A 25 47.70 -16.17 -6.89
N GLY A 26 47.70 -14.84 -6.74
CA GLY A 26 47.58 -14.17 -5.45
C GLY A 26 46.39 -14.67 -4.63
N CYS A 27 46.58 -14.83 -3.31
CA CYS A 27 45.51 -15.26 -2.39
C CYS A 27 44.25 -14.38 -2.43
N SER A 28 44.33 -13.17 -3.01
CA SER A 28 43.19 -12.28 -3.25
C SER A 28 42.19 -12.86 -4.26
N ASP A 29 42.66 -13.48 -5.33
CA ASP A 29 41.79 -13.85 -6.45
C ASP A 29 40.95 -15.10 -6.12
N VAL A 30 41.47 -15.95 -5.21
CA VAL A 30 40.76 -17.13 -4.69
C VAL A 30 39.74 -16.74 -3.63
N SER A 31 40.02 -15.77 -2.75
CA SER A 31 39.03 -15.29 -1.78
C SER A 31 37.85 -14.61 -2.47
N ASP A 32 38.12 -13.77 -3.47
CA ASP A 32 37.08 -13.03 -4.20
C ASP A 32 36.17 -13.99 -4.99
N ALA A 33 36.74 -15.07 -5.54
CA ALA A 33 35.98 -16.11 -6.23
C ALA A 33 35.10 -16.93 -5.26
N VAL A 34 35.58 -17.22 -4.05
CA VAL A 34 34.82 -17.93 -3.01
C VAL A 34 33.67 -17.07 -2.48
N ASP A 35 33.93 -15.78 -2.24
CA ASP A 35 32.90 -14.83 -1.77
C ASP A 35 31.82 -14.63 -2.86
N SER A 36 32.22 -14.48 -4.11
CA SER A 36 31.29 -14.42 -5.25
C SER A 36 30.42 -15.68 -5.37
N ALA A 37 30.99 -16.87 -5.16
CA ALA A 37 30.25 -18.12 -5.19
C ALA A 37 29.27 -18.24 -4.02
N LYS A 38 29.65 -17.76 -2.83
CA LYS A 38 28.82 -17.73 -1.63
C LYS A 38 27.65 -16.76 -1.79
N ASP A 39 27.89 -15.59 -2.37
CA ASP A 39 26.85 -14.61 -2.65
C ASP A 39 25.87 -15.11 -3.71
N GLY A 40 26.38 -15.79 -4.76
CA GLY A 40 25.54 -16.47 -5.75
C GLY A 40 24.63 -17.54 -5.12
N ALA A 41 25.18 -18.38 -4.23
CA ALA A 41 24.39 -19.38 -3.51
C ALA A 41 23.33 -18.75 -2.58
N LYS A 42 23.68 -17.66 -1.89
CA LYS A 42 22.76 -16.89 -1.02
C LYS A 42 21.61 -16.31 -1.84
N LYS A 43 21.89 -15.72 -3.00
CA LYS A 43 20.89 -15.17 -3.92
C LYS A 43 19.92 -16.25 -4.42
N VAL A 44 20.44 -17.41 -4.82
CA VAL A 44 19.61 -18.56 -5.25
C VAL A 44 18.71 -19.07 -4.11
N ALA A 45 19.24 -19.15 -2.89
CA ALA A 45 18.47 -19.60 -1.73
C ALA A 45 17.34 -18.64 -1.32
N ARG A 46 17.49 -17.34 -1.65
CA ARG A 46 16.50 -16.27 -1.42
C ARG A 46 15.43 -16.16 -2.51
N GLN A 47 15.54 -16.93 -3.59
CA GLN A 47 14.56 -16.89 -4.67
C GLN A 47 13.22 -17.46 -4.25
N ARG A 48 12.16 -16.70 -4.45
CA ARG A 48 10.77 -17.12 -4.23
C ARG A 48 9.90 -16.75 -5.42
N SER A 49 8.78 -17.43 -5.51
CA SER A 49 7.70 -17.02 -6.40
C SER A 49 7.08 -15.73 -5.84
N VAL A 50 6.61 -14.82 -6.70
CA VAL A 50 5.78 -13.69 -6.25
C VAL A 50 4.50 -14.16 -5.55
N PHE A 51 4.00 -15.35 -5.93
CA PHE A 51 2.82 -15.99 -5.33
C PHE A 51 3.09 -16.68 -3.98
N SER A 52 4.31 -16.56 -3.44
CA SER A 52 4.68 -17.12 -2.14
C SER A 52 5.33 -16.06 -1.24
N LEU A 53 5.08 -14.79 -1.53
CA LEU A 53 5.46 -13.70 -0.65
C LEU A 53 4.47 -13.67 0.51
N ASP A 54 4.96 -13.39 1.72
CA ASP A 54 4.13 -13.18 2.89
C ASP A 54 4.12 -11.69 3.26
N THR A 55 3.06 -11.24 3.93
CA THR A 55 2.99 -9.87 4.49
C THR A 55 4.22 -9.56 5.35
N GLY A 56 4.94 -8.52 4.96
CA GLY A 56 6.19 -8.05 5.56
C GLY A 56 7.46 -8.44 4.81
N ASP A 57 7.37 -9.32 3.81
CA ASP A 57 8.52 -9.66 2.98
C ASP A 57 8.98 -8.48 2.15
N CYS A 58 10.28 -8.15 2.28
CA CYS A 58 10.99 -7.19 1.45
C CYS A 58 11.70 -7.93 0.32
N TYR A 59 11.61 -7.41 -0.90
CA TYR A 59 12.07 -8.14 -2.07
C TYR A 59 12.63 -7.26 -3.18
N ASN A 60 13.44 -7.88 -4.05
CA ASN A 60 13.85 -7.31 -5.33
C ASN A 60 13.35 -8.23 -6.47
N PRO A 61 12.57 -7.72 -7.43
CA PRO A 61 12.14 -8.52 -8.58
C PRO A 61 13.31 -8.90 -9.49
N ASN A 62 13.29 -10.09 -10.08
CA ASN A 62 14.30 -10.51 -11.07
C ASN A 62 14.04 -9.98 -12.48
N GLY A 63 13.09 -9.05 -12.62
CA GLY A 63 12.64 -8.39 -13.84
C GLY A 63 12.08 -7.02 -13.48
N LYS A 64 11.30 -6.39 -14.37
CA LYS A 64 10.61 -5.15 -13.99
C LYS A 64 9.59 -5.44 -12.88
N ALA A 65 9.41 -4.48 -11.98
CA ALA A 65 8.40 -4.53 -10.91
C ALA A 65 6.95 -4.57 -11.45
N GLU A 66 6.74 -4.24 -12.73
CA GLU A 66 5.44 -4.16 -13.40
C GLU A 66 4.89 -5.54 -13.82
N GLY A 67 4.51 -6.38 -12.86
CA GLY A 67 3.65 -7.56 -13.08
C GLY A 67 4.22 -8.73 -13.91
N GLU A 68 5.39 -8.58 -14.54
CA GLU A 68 6.05 -9.62 -15.34
C GLU A 68 6.98 -10.53 -14.52
N ALA A 69 7.27 -10.15 -13.27
CA ALA A 69 8.18 -10.90 -12.41
C ALA A 69 7.48 -12.13 -11.81
N PHE A 70 7.78 -13.33 -12.33
CA PHE A 70 7.35 -14.59 -11.72
C PHE A 70 8.20 -15.02 -10.51
N SER A 71 9.32 -14.33 -10.29
CA SER A 71 10.24 -14.62 -9.18
C SER A 71 10.90 -13.36 -8.65
N VAL A 72 11.17 -13.40 -7.35
CA VAL A 72 11.74 -12.31 -6.57
C VAL A 72 12.85 -12.86 -5.66
N GLU A 73 13.81 -12.01 -5.35
CA GLU A 73 14.78 -12.25 -4.28
C GLU A 73 14.24 -11.63 -2.99
N ILE A 74 13.89 -12.46 -1.99
CA ILE A 74 13.56 -11.96 -0.65
C ILE A 74 14.84 -11.52 0.05
N VAL A 75 14.83 -10.31 0.58
CA VAL A 75 15.95 -9.72 1.32
C VAL A 75 15.46 -9.21 2.69
N PRO A 76 16.34 -9.14 3.69
CA PRO A 76 16.06 -8.38 4.91
C PRO A 76 15.65 -6.93 4.59
N CYS A 77 14.65 -6.40 5.30
CA CYS A 77 14.15 -5.05 5.03
C CYS A 77 15.15 -3.93 5.35
N ASP A 78 16.16 -4.20 6.16
CA ASP A 78 17.29 -3.28 6.39
C ASP A 78 18.30 -3.28 5.22
N GLU A 79 18.26 -4.28 4.34
CA GLU A 79 18.91 -4.25 3.04
C GLU A 79 18.05 -3.45 2.04
N ALA A 80 18.69 -2.77 1.08
CA ALA A 80 17.99 -1.99 0.07
C ALA A 80 17.14 -2.89 -0.83
N HIS A 81 15.84 -2.59 -0.96
CA HIS A 81 14.86 -3.41 -1.68
C HIS A 81 13.92 -2.57 -2.53
N GLU A 82 13.25 -3.19 -3.50
CA GLU A 82 12.38 -2.49 -4.46
C GLU A 82 10.92 -2.53 -4.05
N GLY A 83 10.49 -3.55 -3.31
CA GLY A 83 9.14 -3.62 -2.78
C GLY A 83 9.05 -4.34 -1.45
N GLN A 84 7.96 -4.06 -0.72
CA GLN A 84 7.58 -4.77 0.49
C GLN A 84 6.11 -5.16 0.40
N VAL A 85 5.77 -6.41 0.72
CA VAL A 85 4.38 -6.84 0.82
C VAL A 85 3.78 -6.28 2.11
N VAL A 86 2.68 -5.56 1.99
CA VAL A 86 2.02 -4.84 3.10
C VAL A 86 0.65 -5.39 3.43
N GLY A 87 0.15 -6.34 2.63
CA GLY A 87 -1.09 -7.03 2.94
C GLY A 87 -1.40 -8.10 1.93
N GLU A 88 -2.23 -9.05 2.34
CA GLU A 88 -2.61 -10.17 1.50
C GLU A 88 -4.05 -10.58 1.78
N PHE A 89 -4.73 -11.03 0.74
CA PHE A 89 -6.05 -11.61 0.89
C PHE A 89 -6.34 -12.63 -0.20
N ALA A 90 -7.28 -13.53 0.06
CA ALA A 90 -7.78 -14.46 -0.95
C ALA A 90 -9.10 -13.97 -1.54
N ILE A 91 -9.23 -14.01 -2.87
CA ILE A 91 -10.47 -13.68 -3.58
C ILE A 91 -11.52 -14.74 -3.28
N GLN A 92 -12.60 -14.30 -2.62
CA GLN A 92 -13.71 -15.16 -2.20
C GLN A 92 -14.74 -15.29 -3.33
N LYS A 93 -14.40 -15.96 -4.44
CA LYS A 93 -15.36 -16.26 -5.52
C LYS A 93 -15.73 -17.74 -5.52
N LYS A 94 -17.03 -18.02 -5.67
CA LYS A 94 -17.53 -19.40 -5.79
C LYS A 94 -17.24 -19.93 -7.19
N GLY A 95 -16.72 -21.15 -7.27
CA GLY A 95 -16.42 -21.84 -8.53
C GLY A 95 -14.92 -21.86 -8.87
N THR A 96 -14.58 -22.62 -9.91
CA THR A 96 -13.20 -22.79 -10.39
C THR A 96 -12.89 -21.94 -11.61
N GLU A 97 -13.89 -21.26 -12.17
CA GLU A 97 -13.72 -20.42 -13.35
C GLU A 97 -12.92 -19.16 -13.01
N TYR A 98 -12.03 -18.78 -13.93
CA TYR A 98 -11.21 -17.59 -13.78
C TYR A 98 -12.08 -16.34 -14.02
N PRO A 99 -12.13 -15.38 -13.07
CA PRO A 99 -12.95 -14.16 -13.21
C PRO A 99 -12.55 -13.29 -14.41
N GLY A 100 -11.29 -13.35 -14.82
CA GLY A 100 -10.68 -12.39 -15.74
C GLY A 100 -9.83 -11.38 -14.99
N ASP A 101 -8.81 -10.84 -15.68
CA ASP A 101 -7.84 -9.91 -15.08
C ASP A 101 -8.53 -8.64 -14.58
N ASP A 102 -9.43 -8.05 -15.37
CA ASP A 102 -10.14 -6.81 -15.03
C ASP A 102 -10.94 -6.90 -13.72
N GLU A 103 -11.67 -8.01 -13.51
CA GLU A 103 -12.44 -8.20 -12.29
C GLU A 103 -11.53 -8.39 -11.07
N ILE A 104 -10.41 -9.09 -11.25
CA ILE A 104 -9.43 -9.31 -10.19
C ILE A 104 -8.72 -8.00 -9.81
N SER A 105 -8.31 -7.21 -10.80
CA SER A 105 -7.70 -5.91 -10.58
C SER A 105 -8.65 -4.95 -9.88
N ALA A 106 -9.93 -4.90 -10.27
CA ALA A 106 -10.92 -4.09 -9.56
C ALA A 106 -11.06 -4.47 -8.07
N ILE A 107 -11.01 -5.77 -7.75
CA ILE A 107 -11.01 -6.24 -6.37
C ILE A 107 -9.71 -5.83 -5.65
N ALA A 108 -8.57 -5.88 -6.32
CA ALA A 108 -7.29 -5.48 -5.75
C ALA A 108 -7.21 -3.97 -5.52
N ASP A 109 -7.66 -3.15 -6.47
CA ASP A 109 -7.75 -1.70 -6.38
C ASP A 109 -8.61 -1.26 -5.19
N GLU A 110 -9.69 -1.99 -4.88
CA GLU A 110 -10.53 -1.71 -3.72
C GLU A 110 -9.86 -2.11 -2.40
N ARG A 111 -9.25 -3.31 -2.36
CA ARG A 111 -8.83 -3.92 -1.08
C ARG A 111 -7.40 -3.61 -0.69
N CYS A 112 -6.48 -3.45 -1.64
CA CYS A 112 -5.08 -3.21 -1.33
C CYS A 112 -4.82 -1.89 -0.61
N PRO A 113 -5.47 -0.76 -0.93
CA PRO A 113 -5.33 0.47 -0.16
C PRO A 113 -5.72 0.28 1.31
N VAL A 114 -6.78 -0.51 1.56
CA VAL A 114 -7.25 -0.82 2.91
C VAL A 114 -6.24 -1.67 3.68
N GLU A 115 -5.68 -2.72 3.06
CA GLU A 115 -4.67 -3.55 3.73
C GLU A 115 -3.35 -2.78 3.95
N ALA A 116 -2.91 -1.99 2.96
CA ALA A 116 -1.74 -1.14 3.06
C ALA A 116 -1.85 -0.11 4.19
N GLN A 117 -3.03 0.50 4.37
CA GLN A 117 -3.28 1.45 5.44
C GLN A 117 -3.30 0.80 6.83
N LYS A 118 -3.63 -0.50 6.96
CA LYS A 118 -3.49 -1.21 8.24
C LYS A 118 -2.03 -1.45 8.60
N TYR A 119 -1.16 -1.60 7.60
CA TYR A 119 0.26 -1.89 7.77
C TYR A 119 1.08 -0.62 7.99
N ALA A 120 0.80 0.41 7.20
CA ALA A 120 1.40 1.74 7.27
C ALA A 120 0.31 2.83 7.36
N PRO A 121 -0.23 3.10 8.57
CA PRO A 121 -1.39 3.99 8.72
C PRO A 121 -1.09 5.46 8.45
N ASP A 122 0.16 5.88 8.61
CA ASP A 122 0.62 7.21 8.26
C ASP A 122 1.21 7.23 6.84
N THR A 123 0.36 7.48 5.84
CA THR A 123 0.77 7.53 4.43
C THR A 123 1.75 8.67 4.14
N TRP A 124 1.75 9.74 4.96
CA TRP A 124 2.70 10.85 4.80
C TRP A 124 4.12 10.48 5.26
N ALA A 125 4.25 9.40 6.03
CA ALA A 125 5.54 8.87 6.46
C ALA A 125 6.16 7.93 5.43
N LEU A 126 5.44 7.58 4.36
CA LEU A 126 5.95 6.71 3.32
C LEU A 126 7.15 7.38 2.63
N PRO A 127 8.19 6.60 2.27
CA PRO A 127 9.30 7.11 1.48
C PRO A 127 8.81 7.73 0.17
N LYS A 128 9.45 8.83 -0.23
CA LYS A 128 9.14 9.48 -1.51
C LYS A 128 9.28 8.48 -2.67
N GLY A 129 8.25 8.42 -3.52
CA GLY A 129 8.19 7.48 -4.64
C GLY A 129 7.73 6.08 -4.25
N ALA A 130 7.32 5.83 -3.00
CA ALA A 130 6.61 4.60 -2.68
C ALA A 130 5.20 4.65 -3.26
N ALA A 131 4.89 3.73 -4.17
CA ALA A 131 3.57 3.58 -4.79
C ALA A 131 3.00 2.20 -4.49
N LEU A 132 1.68 2.14 -4.32
CA LEU A 132 0.99 0.89 -4.06
C LEU A 132 0.81 0.11 -5.37
N PHE A 133 1.15 -1.17 -5.33
CA PHE A 133 1.01 -2.12 -6.41
C PHE A 133 0.43 -3.43 -5.86
N TYR A 134 0.09 -4.36 -6.74
CA TYR A 134 -0.39 -5.68 -6.35
C TYR A 134 0.03 -6.77 -7.32
N TYR A 135 0.30 -7.96 -6.78
CA TYR A 135 0.35 -9.19 -7.54
C TYR A 135 -0.98 -9.91 -7.44
N THR A 136 -1.49 -10.35 -8.58
CA THR A 136 -2.78 -11.00 -8.72
C THR A 136 -2.60 -12.42 -9.25
N PRO A 137 -3.54 -13.34 -8.98
CA PRO A 137 -3.46 -14.68 -9.51
C PRO A 137 -3.70 -14.66 -11.03
N THR A 138 -2.88 -15.42 -11.77
CA THR A 138 -3.07 -15.59 -13.22
C THR A 138 -4.12 -16.67 -13.49
N LYS A 139 -4.59 -16.76 -14.74
CA LYS A 139 -5.48 -17.84 -15.16
C LYS A 139 -4.89 -19.24 -14.88
N GLU A 140 -3.58 -19.40 -15.08
CA GLU A 140 -2.86 -20.65 -14.86
C GLU A 140 -2.76 -20.98 -13.37
N SER A 141 -2.36 -20.02 -12.53
CA SER A 141 -2.27 -20.26 -11.08
C SER A 141 -3.65 -20.51 -10.49
N TRP A 142 -4.67 -19.80 -10.97
CA TRP A 142 -6.07 -20.00 -10.59
C TRP A 142 -6.58 -21.40 -10.90
N ALA A 143 -6.21 -21.98 -12.05
CA ALA A 143 -6.56 -23.36 -12.40
C ALA A 143 -5.97 -24.38 -11.42
N THR A 144 -4.91 -24.02 -10.70
CA THR A 144 -4.26 -24.85 -9.66
C THR A 144 -4.67 -24.50 -8.23
N GLY A 145 -5.60 -23.55 -8.05
CA GLY A 145 -6.18 -23.20 -6.76
C GLY A 145 -5.66 -21.91 -6.13
N ASP A 146 -4.75 -21.18 -6.78
CA ASP A 146 -4.29 -19.87 -6.30
C ASP A 146 -5.43 -18.84 -6.38
N ARG A 147 -5.66 -18.15 -5.26
CA ARG A 147 -6.67 -17.10 -5.12
C ARG A 147 -6.08 -15.87 -4.43
N SER A 148 -4.78 -15.85 -4.16
CA SER A 148 -4.15 -14.81 -3.35
C SER A 148 -3.85 -13.57 -4.17
N VAL A 149 -4.15 -12.42 -3.59
CA VAL A 149 -3.64 -11.11 -4.00
C VAL A 149 -2.66 -10.65 -2.93
N SER A 150 -1.48 -10.21 -3.37
CA SER A 150 -0.46 -9.63 -2.48
C SER A 150 -0.29 -8.15 -2.81
N CYS A 151 -0.64 -7.31 -1.85
CA CYS A 151 -0.55 -5.86 -1.92
C CYS A 151 0.84 -5.41 -1.48
N THR A 152 1.49 -4.53 -2.23
CA THR A 152 2.89 -4.18 -2.01
C THR A 152 3.14 -2.70 -2.25
N TYR A 153 3.91 -2.05 -1.38
CA TYR A 153 4.52 -0.78 -1.75
C TYR A 153 5.80 -1.05 -2.53
N THR A 154 5.98 -0.33 -3.63
CA THR A 154 7.15 -0.42 -4.50
C THR A 154 7.76 0.97 -4.70
N ALA A 155 9.07 1.07 -4.90
CA ALA A 155 9.71 2.33 -5.20
C ALA A 155 9.64 2.64 -6.71
N GLU A 156 8.97 3.75 -7.08
CA GLU A 156 8.97 4.37 -8.40
C GLU A 156 10.34 5.01 -8.70
N GLY A 157 11.35 4.16 -8.89
CA GLY A 157 12.74 4.55 -9.10
C GLY A 157 13.55 4.58 -7.79
N GLY A 158 14.57 3.72 -7.73
CA GLY A 158 15.46 3.62 -6.57
C GLY A 158 15.14 2.41 -5.69
N LYS A 159 15.40 2.54 -4.38
CA LYS A 159 15.19 1.47 -3.40
C LYS A 159 14.66 2.02 -2.09
N LEU A 160 13.76 1.26 -1.48
CA LEU A 160 13.34 1.43 -0.09
C LEU A 160 14.46 0.95 0.85
N ASN A 161 14.52 1.54 2.03
CA ASN A 161 15.42 1.13 3.10
C ASN A 161 14.63 1.13 4.42
N GLY A 162 14.68 0.00 5.14
CA GLY A 162 13.89 -0.22 6.34
C GLY A 162 12.49 -0.76 6.03
N SER A 163 11.83 -1.28 7.07
CA SER A 163 10.46 -1.78 6.98
C SER A 163 9.45 -0.64 7.00
N LEU A 164 8.35 -0.79 6.26
CA LEU A 164 7.17 0.06 6.27
C LEU A 164 6.13 -0.34 7.34
N ASP A 165 6.39 -1.38 8.15
CA ASP A 165 5.52 -1.80 9.28
C ASP A 165 5.56 -0.75 10.39
N THR A 166 4.79 0.32 10.23
CA THR A 166 4.75 1.43 11.20
C THR A 166 3.58 1.29 12.17
N ALA A 167 2.54 0.52 11.83
CA ALA A 167 1.32 0.38 12.63
C ALA A 167 1.60 -0.01 14.09
N LYS A 168 2.54 -0.94 14.31
CA LYS A 168 2.89 -1.43 15.66
C LYS A 168 3.64 -0.43 16.53
N SER A 169 4.14 0.65 15.93
CA SER A 169 4.94 1.68 16.60
C SER A 169 4.16 2.92 16.98
N LEU A 170 2.88 3.01 16.60
CA LEU A 170 2.03 4.16 16.85
C LEU A 170 1.51 4.18 18.29
N GLU A 171 1.57 5.34 18.91
CA GLU A 171 0.91 5.61 20.20
C GLU A 171 -0.63 5.62 20.03
N PRO A 172 -1.41 5.43 21.12
CA PRO A 172 -2.87 5.38 21.04
C PRO A 172 -3.52 6.62 20.41
N GLU A 173 -3.00 7.82 20.73
CA GLU A 173 -3.49 9.09 20.21
C GLU A 173 -3.19 9.24 18.71
N GLN A 174 -2.00 8.79 18.28
CA GLN A 174 -1.60 8.75 16.88
C GLN A 174 -2.50 7.81 16.07
N THR A 175 -2.75 6.61 16.60
CA THR A 175 -3.66 5.63 15.99
C THR A 175 -5.07 6.18 15.85
N THR A 176 -5.57 6.84 16.92
CA THR A 176 -6.90 7.46 16.93
C THR A 176 -7.01 8.58 15.89
N TYR A 177 -5.99 9.45 15.83
CA TYR A 177 -5.91 10.53 14.86
C TYR A 177 -5.89 10.00 13.42
N LEU A 178 -4.98 9.06 13.12
CA LEU A 178 -4.80 8.50 11.78
C LEU A 178 -6.05 7.73 11.33
N THR A 179 -6.66 6.94 12.20
CA THR A 179 -7.91 6.21 11.88
C THR A 179 -9.01 7.16 11.43
N GLY A 180 -9.24 8.25 12.18
CA GLY A 180 -10.29 9.21 11.85
C GLY A 180 -9.97 10.06 10.61
N SER A 181 -8.74 10.57 10.49
CA SER A 181 -8.33 11.38 9.33
C SER A 181 -8.33 10.55 8.04
N ASN A 182 -7.83 9.32 8.08
CA ASN A 182 -7.91 8.38 6.96
C ASN A 182 -9.35 8.05 6.58
N ALA A 183 -10.26 7.90 7.54
CA ALA A 183 -11.68 7.67 7.25
C ALA A 183 -12.33 8.86 6.53
N VAL A 184 -11.95 10.10 6.88
CA VAL A 184 -12.41 11.32 6.19
C VAL A 184 -11.89 11.34 4.74
N TYR A 185 -10.60 11.07 4.54
CA TYR A 185 -10.01 10.96 3.21
C TYR A 185 -10.71 9.89 2.36
N ASN A 186 -10.86 8.68 2.90
CA ASN A 186 -11.52 7.57 2.21
C ASN A 186 -12.99 7.91 1.89
N ALA A 187 -13.72 8.57 2.80
CA ALA A 187 -15.08 8.98 2.55
C ALA A 187 -15.19 9.99 1.42
N LEU A 188 -14.21 10.90 1.28
CA LEU A 188 -14.16 11.85 0.18
C LEU A 188 -13.96 11.13 -1.16
N TRP A 189 -12.91 10.32 -1.30
CA TRP A 189 -12.53 9.73 -2.58
C TRP A 189 -13.42 8.56 -3.00
N ALA A 190 -13.78 7.67 -2.07
CA ALA A 190 -14.62 6.50 -2.40
C ALA A 190 -16.06 6.86 -2.75
N ASN A 191 -16.51 8.09 -2.47
CA ASN A 191 -17.84 8.58 -2.80
C ASN A 191 -17.81 9.70 -3.84
N GLN A 192 -16.68 9.95 -4.50
CA GLN A 192 -16.60 10.94 -5.56
C GLN A 192 -17.52 10.57 -6.73
N SER A 193 -18.25 11.55 -7.26
CA SER A 193 -19.06 11.33 -8.46
C SER A 193 -18.18 11.04 -9.68
N GLU A 194 -18.64 10.18 -10.57
CA GLU A 194 -18.05 9.99 -11.90
C GLU A 194 -18.36 11.18 -12.84
N LYS A 195 -19.22 12.11 -12.44
CA LYS A 195 -19.53 13.34 -13.17
C LYS A 195 -18.66 14.48 -12.64
N ASP A 196 -18.18 15.30 -13.57
CA ASP A 196 -17.28 16.40 -13.26
C ASP A 196 -17.99 17.63 -12.68
N THR A 197 -19.32 17.71 -12.78
CA THR A 197 -20.11 18.86 -12.32
C THR A 197 -21.20 18.45 -11.32
N ILE A 198 -21.48 19.34 -10.38
CA ILE A 198 -22.51 19.12 -9.35
C ILE A 198 -23.91 19.14 -9.98
N GLU A 199 -24.12 19.87 -11.06
CA GLU A 199 -25.39 19.91 -11.79
C GLU A 199 -25.69 18.56 -12.46
N ASP A 200 -24.67 17.90 -13.00
CA ASP A 200 -24.81 16.61 -13.68
C ASP A 200 -25.10 15.45 -12.71
N ASP A 201 -24.67 15.56 -11.44
CA ASP A 201 -24.91 14.55 -10.41
C ASP A 201 -25.03 15.09 -8.98
N LEU A 202 -25.97 16.02 -8.75
CA LEU A 202 -26.19 16.58 -7.42
C LEU A 202 -26.48 15.51 -6.36
N ALA A 203 -27.11 14.39 -6.75
CA ALA A 203 -27.40 13.30 -5.84
C ALA A 203 -26.12 12.60 -5.35
N GLY A 204 -25.17 12.29 -6.25
CA GLY A 204 -23.87 11.71 -5.91
C GLY A 204 -23.04 12.63 -5.03
N TYR A 205 -22.93 13.91 -5.38
CA TYR A 205 -22.20 14.89 -4.55
C TYR A 205 -22.82 15.06 -3.15
N LYS A 206 -24.16 15.01 -3.03
CA LYS A 206 -24.82 14.99 -1.71
C LYS A 206 -24.56 13.72 -0.93
N ALA A 207 -24.44 12.57 -1.59
CA ALA A 207 -24.07 11.32 -0.95
C ALA A 207 -22.63 11.36 -0.43
N GLN A 208 -21.69 11.88 -1.24
CA GLN A 208 -20.31 12.14 -0.82
C GLN A 208 -20.27 13.04 0.41
N ALA A 209 -20.97 14.18 0.36
CA ALA A 209 -21.01 15.14 1.45
C ALA A 209 -21.53 14.53 2.75
N LYS A 210 -22.54 13.67 2.66
CA LYS A 210 -23.08 12.93 3.80
C LYS A 210 -22.06 11.95 4.38
N ALA A 211 -21.32 11.23 3.53
CA ALA A 211 -20.29 10.29 3.97
C ALA A 211 -19.14 11.02 4.67
N VAL A 212 -18.68 12.15 4.11
CA VAL A 212 -17.61 12.96 4.71
C VAL A 212 -18.05 13.58 6.03
N ALA A 213 -19.27 14.11 6.13
CA ALA A 213 -19.81 14.62 7.39
C ALA A 213 -19.82 13.55 8.50
N ALA A 214 -20.29 12.33 8.18
CA ALA A 214 -20.32 11.22 9.12
C ALA A 214 -18.91 10.75 9.55
N ALA A 215 -17.93 10.78 8.63
CA ALA A 215 -16.54 10.49 8.92
C ALA A 215 -15.91 11.57 9.83
N LEU A 216 -16.19 12.86 9.56
CA LEU A 216 -15.75 13.97 10.39
C LEU A 216 -16.32 13.89 11.81
N ASP A 217 -17.61 13.58 11.96
CA ASP A 217 -18.23 13.38 13.28
C ASP A 217 -17.53 12.27 14.08
N THR A 218 -17.17 11.17 13.41
CA THR A 218 -16.43 10.07 14.01
C THR A 218 -15.02 10.51 14.40
N HIS A 219 -14.32 11.23 13.52
CA HIS A 219 -12.97 11.73 13.78
C HIS A 219 -12.96 12.71 14.95
N LEU A 220 -13.90 13.66 15.00
CA LEU A 220 -14.05 14.63 16.09
C LEU A 220 -14.27 13.95 17.44
N LYS A 221 -15.11 12.92 17.51
CA LYS A 221 -15.28 12.11 18.74
C LYS A 221 -13.98 11.44 19.19
N GLY A 222 -13.17 10.96 18.24
CA GLY A 222 -11.84 10.41 18.54
C GLY A 222 -10.88 11.47 19.06
N LEU A 223 -10.90 12.66 18.47
CA LEU A 223 -10.06 13.79 18.89
C LEU A 223 -10.46 14.37 20.25
N ASP A 224 -11.68 14.12 20.74
CA ASP A 224 -12.13 14.66 22.04
C ASP A 224 -11.30 14.18 23.23
N GLY A 225 -10.75 12.96 23.12
CA GLY A 225 -9.85 12.38 24.13
C GLY A 225 -8.39 12.82 24.00
N ILE A 226 -8.03 13.59 22.98
CA ILE A 226 -6.65 13.97 22.69
C ILE A 226 -6.41 15.42 23.15
N GLU A 227 -5.48 15.57 24.09
CA GLU A 227 -5.01 16.87 24.55
C GLU A 227 -4.03 17.50 23.56
N GLY A 228 -3.94 18.83 23.57
CA GLY A 228 -3.04 19.57 22.68
C GLY A 228 -3.63 20.89 22.19
N THR A 229 -2.78 21.90 22.05
CA THR A 229 -3.21 23.23 21.58
C THR A 229 -3.52 23.19 20.09
N GLU A 230 -2.66 22.54 19.30
CA GLU A 230 -2.84 22.45 17.85
C GLU A 230 -3.94 21.44 17.49
N VAL A 231 -4.03 20.31 18.22
CA VAL A 231 -5.16 19.37 18.11
C VAL A 231 -6.49 20.06 18.45
N GLY A 232 -6.53 20.91 19.47
CA GLY A 232 -7.74 21.70 19.81
C GLY A 232 -8.14 22.69 18.72
N LYS A 233 -7.18 23.35 18.07
CA LYS A 233 -7.44 24.21 16.91
C LYS A 233 -7.96 23.40 15.73
N LEU A 234 -7.35 22.26 15.44
CA LEU A 234 -7.81 21.37 14.36
C LEU A 234 -9.25 20.90 14.62
N ARG A 235 -9.59 20.47 15.84
CA ARG A 235 -10.99 20.14 16.21
C ARG A 235 -11.94 21.29 15.88
N THR A 236 -11.58 22.52 16.23
CA THR A 236 -12.42 23.70 15.93
C THR A 236 -12.64 23.88 14.43
N THR A 237 -11.60 23.69 13.61
CA THR A 237 -11.70 23.74 12.15
C THR A 237 -12.59 22.61 11.61
N LEU A 238 -12.33 21.37 12.03
CA LEU A 238 -13.08 20.20 11.56
C LEU A 238 -14.55 20.22 12.00
N THR A 239 -14.89 20.81 13.15
CA THR A 239 -16.29 21.03 13.54
C THR A 239 -17.01 21.98 12.59
N LYS A 240 -16.34 23.03 12.08
CA LYS A 240 -16.92 23.90 11.05
C LYS A 240 -17.07 23.17 9.73
N ALA A 241 -16.05 22.40 9.34
CA ALA A 241 -16.09 21.57 8.15
C ALA A 241 -17.28 20.60 8.20
N ALA A 242 -17.45 19.85 9.30
CA ALA A 242 -18.54 18.89 9.48
C ALA A 242 -19.91 19.54 9.30
N GLY A 243 -20.13 20.70 9.91
CA GLY A 243 -21.39 21.45 9.77
C GLY A 243 -21.64 21.96 8.34
N ASN A 244 -20.59 22.28 7.58
CA ASN A 244 -20.74 22.69 6.17
C ASN A 244 -20.94 21.49 5.23
N TRP A 245 -20.26 20.36 5.48
CA TRP A 245 -20.51 19.10 4.78
C TRP A 245 -21.95 18.59 5.02
N GLU A 246 -22.47 18.72 6.24
CA GLU A 246 -23.88 18.40 6.54
C GLU A 246 -24.86 19.31 5.79
N LYS A 247 -24.56 20.62 5.69
CA LYS A 247 -25.37 21.54 4.87
C LYS A 247 -25.33 21.16 3.40
N ALA A 248 -24.15 20.85 2.85
CA ALA A 248 -23.99 20.41 1.47
C ALA A 248 -24.81 19.13 1.20
N ALA A 249 -24.73 18.14 2.10
CA ALA A 249 -25.52 16.91 2.02
C ALA A 249 -27.04 17.14 1.97
N ASN A 250 -27.51 18.25 2.56
CA ASN A 250 -28.93 18.62 2.63
C ASN A 250 -29.31 19.79 1.69
N ALA A 251 -28.42 20.20 0.78
CA ALA A 251 -28.66 21.31 -0.13
C ALA A 251 -29.91 21.09 -0.99
N ALA A 252 -30.67 22.15 -1.23
CA ALA A 252 -31.91 22.10 -2.02
C ALA A 252 -31.62 21.99 -3.53
N ASP A 253 -30.54 22.61 -3.97
CA ASP A 253 -30.09 22.73 -5.37
C ASP A 253 -28.55 22.83 -5.42
N ALA A 254 -28.00 22.92 -6.63
CA ALA A 254 -26.56 23.02 -6.87
C ALA A 254 -25.97 24.31 -6.28
N ASP A 255 -26.65 25.45 -6.40
CA ASP A 255 -26.18 26.73 -5.84
C ASP A 255 -26.00 26.66 -4.32
N ALA A 256 -26.99 26.12 -3.61
CA ALA A 256 -26.90 25.89 -2.17
C ALA A 256 -25.82 24.86 -1.81
N PHE A 257 -25.56 23.88 -2.68
CA PHE A 257 -24.49 22.91 -2.49
C PHE A 257 -23.12 23.60 -2.56
N TYR A 258 -22.83 24.38 -3.60
CA TYR A 258 -21.57 25.11 -3.76
C TYR A 258 -21.26 26.00 -2.56
N VAL A 259 -22.23 26.79 -2.11
CA VAL A 259 -22.07 27.69 -0.95
C VAL A 259 -21.66 26.95 0.32
N ALA A 260 -22.14 25.71 0.50
CA ALA A 260 -21.78 24.88 1.63
C ALA A 260 -20.48 24.09 1.40
N TYR A 261 -20.27 23.57 0.20
CA TYR A 261 -19.16 22.70 -0.16
C TYR A 261 -17.81 23.41 -0.12
N ASP A 262 -17.68 24.60 -0.73
CA ASP A 262 -16.41 25.32 -0.83
C ASP A 262 -15.70 25.52 0.52
N PRO A 263 -16.36 26.08 1.56
CA PRO A 263 -15.72 26.18 2.87
C PRO A 263 -15.54 24.81 3.55
N ALA A 264 -16.42 23.83 3.29
CA ALA A 264 -16.28 22.48 3.84
C ALA A 264 -15.03 21.77 3.32
N PHE A 265 -14.76 21.89 2.01
CA PHE A 265 -13.59 21.33 1.34
C PHE A 265 -12.30 22.05 1.75
N THR A 266 -12.36 23.39 1.85
CA THR A 266 -11.23 24.22 2.31
C THR A 266 -10.82 23.88 3.75
N ASP A 267 -11.78 23.62 4.64
CA ASP A 267 -11.49 23.34 6.05
C ASP A 267 -10.93 21.93 6.30
N ILE A 268 -10.98 21.02 5.32
CA ILE A 268 -10.32 19.70 5.36
C ILE A 268 -8.99 19.66 4.59
N ASP A 269 -8.49 20.80 4.11
CA ASP A 269 -7.18 20.92 3.46
C ASP A 269 -6.07 20.29 4.34
N PRO A 270 -5.26 19.37 3.79
CA PRO A 270 -4.22 18.66 4.54
C PRO A 270 -3.26 19.62 5.27
N ASN A 271 -2.98 20.80 4.72
CA ASN A 271 -2.13 21.81 5.36
C ASN A 271 -2.68 22.30 6.70
N LYS A 272 -4.01 22.29 6.89
CA LYS A 272 -4.66 22.67 8.16
C LYS A 272 -4.33 21.69 9.30
N SER A 273 -3.94 20.48 8.96
CA SER A 273 -3.67 19.40 9.92
C SER A 273 -2.21 19.33 10.37
N VAL A 274 -1.27 19.93 9.62
CA VAL A 274 0.19 19.81 9.82
C VAL A 274 0.61 20.17 11.25
N ALA A 275 0.04 21.23 11.83
CA ALA A 275 0.38 21.66 13.19
C ALA A 275 -0.03 20.62 14.24
N ALA A 276 -1.22 20.04 14.12
CA ALA A 276 -1.69 18.97 15.02
C ALA A 276 -0.88 17.69 14.81
N ARG A 277 -0.57 17.32 13.57
CA ARG A 277 0.31 16.18 13.26
C ARG A 277 1.68 16.33 13.89
N LYS A 278 2.28 17.53 13.83
CA LYS A 278 3.53 17.85 14.51
C LYS A 278 3.42 17.69 16.03
N GLU A 279 2.35 18.19 16.64
CA GLU A 279 2.09 18.05 18.07
C GLU A 279 1.96 16.57 18.49
N LEU A 280 1.39 15.73 17.62
CA LEU A 280 1.26 14.27 17.81
C LEU A 280 2.51 13.46 17.42
N GLY A 281 3.56 14.11 16.92
CA GLY A 281 4.77 13.40 16.46
C GLY A 281 4.57 12.55 15.19
N LEU A 282 3.59 12.89 14.36
CA LEU A 282 3.33 12.25 13.06
C LEU A 282 4.11 12.93 11.92
N ALA A 283 4.15 12.29 10.74
CA ALA A 283 4.76 12.91 9.57
C ALA A 283 4.04 14.22 9.20
N THR A 284 4.80 15.24 8.79
CA THR A 284 4.30 16.61 8.57
C THR A 284 4.43 17.10 7.13
N THR A 285 5.07 16.31 6.26
CA THR A 285 5.17 16.61 4.83
C THR A 285 3.88 16.18 4.15
N VAL A 286 3.12 17.16 3.64
CA VAL A 286 1.94 16.87 2.81
C VAL A 286 2.40 16.19 1.51
N PRO A 287 1.81 15.04 1.13
CA PRO A 287 2.07 14.40 -0.17
C PRO A 287 1.82 15.37 -1.32
N ALA A 288 2.60 15.25 -2.41
CA ALA A 288 2.52 16.19 -3.53
C ALA A 288 1.15 16.15 -4.22
N ASP A 289 0.60 14.95 -4.42
CA ASP A 289 -0.70 14.75 -5.07
C ASP A 289 -1.83 15.38 -4.23
N ASP A 290 -1.78 15.20 -2.90
CA ASP A 290 -2.69 15.88 -1.97
C ASP A 290 -2.51 17.40 -2.02
N ALA A 291 -1.29 17.91 -2.14
CA ALA A 291 -1.05 19.34 -2.22
C ALA A 291 -1.60 19.96 -3.52
N GLU A 292 -1.55 19.23 -4.64
CA GLU A 292 -2.05 19.69 -5.95
C GLU A 292 -3.58 19.86 -5.94
N ILE A 293 -4.30 18.90 -5.36
CA ILE A 293 -5.77 18.91 -5.30
C ILE A 293 -6.31 20.15 -4.57
N TRP A 294 -5.63 20.62 -3.52
CA TRP A 294 -6.05 21.79 -2.72
C TRP A 294 -5.36 23.10 -3.13
N ALA A 295 -4.48 23.09 -4.14
CA ALA A 295 -3.84 24.30 -4.67
C ALA A 295 -4.68 25.04 -5.71
N GLY A 296 -5.81 24.46 -6.15
CA GLY A 296 -6.75 25.00 -7.13
C GLY A 296 -7.73 26.02 -6.58
#